data_AF-U6CY67-F1
#
_entry.id   AF-U6CY67-F1
#
_cell.length_a   1.000
_cell.length_b   1.000
_cell.length_c   1.000
_cell.angle_alpha   90.00
_cell.angle_beta   90.00
_cell.angle_gamma   90.00
#
_symmetry.space_group_name_H-M   'P 1'
#
loop_
_entity.id
_entity.type
_entity.pdbx_description
1 polymer ?
#
loop_
_entity_poly.entity_id
_entity_poly.type
_entity_poly.pdbx_seq_one_letter_code
_entity_poly.pdbx_strand_id
1 'polypeptide(L)'
;RQVLILFLVLGVALAGWESRRYSVMEETESGSSVANLAKDLGLGVGELAARGARVVSEDNKPHLQLDLQTGELILNEKLDREEMCGPTDPCVMHFQVLLKKPLGVFRAELLVRDINDHSPEFPEREMTLKILEASPLGTMFPLKKAQDLDVGT
;
A
#
# COMPACT_ATOMS: atom_id res chain seq x y z
N ARG A 1 3.06 8.76 46.15
CA ARG A 1 4.22 8.79 45.22
C ARG A 1 4.46 7.48 44.45
N GLN A 2 3.62 6.43 44.56
CA GLN A 2 3.76 5.20 43.75
C GLN A 2 2.72 5.07 42.62
N VAL A 3 1.59 5.77 42.72
CA VAL A 3 0.51 5.72 41.70
C VAL A 3 0.89 6.43 40.40
N LEU A 4 1.65 7.53 40.51
CA LEU A 4 2.09 8.31 39.33
C LEU A 4 3.03 7.52 38.41
N ILE A 5 3.83 6.61 38.97
CA ILE A 5 4.76 5.75 38.23
C ILE A 5 3.99 4.71 37.43
N LEU A 6 2.92 4.15 37.99
CA LEU A 6 2.09 3.16 37.31
C LEU A 6 1.38 3.75 36.07
N PHE A 7 0.88 4.99 36.17
CA PHE A 7 0.31 5.71 35.02
C PHE A 7 1.37 6.08 33.96
N LEU A 8 2.60 6.40 34.37
CA LEU A 8 3.68 6.69 33.43
C LEU A 8 4.09 5.42 32.65
N VAL A 9 4.17 4.27 33.32
CA VAL A 9 4.52 2.98 32.69
C VAL A 9 3.39 2.48 31.77
N LEU A 10 2.13 2.71 32.14
CA LEU A 10 0.97 2.32 31.32
C LEU A 10 0.78 3.24 30.09
N GLY A 11 1.10 4.53 30.21
CA GLY A 11 1.05 5.49 29.11
C GLY A 11 2.12 5.23 28.04
N VAL A 12 3.32 4.77 28.44
CA VAL A 12 4.39 4.39 27.50
C VAL A 12 4.08 3.05 26.80
N ALA A 13 3.35 2.14 27.45
CA ALA A 13 2.94 0.86 26.85
C ALA A 13 1.87 1.01 25.74
N LEU A 14 1.16 2.14 25.69
CA LEU A 14 0.17 2.46 24.64
C LEU A 14 0.72 3.37 23.54
N ALA A 15 1.99 3.77 23.61
CA ALA A 15 2.67 4.32 22.44
C ALA A 15 2.90 3.17 21.45
N GLY A 16 1.87 2.89 20.65
CA GLY A 16 2.00 2.03 19.48
C GLY A 16 3.22 2.48 18.70
N TRP A 17 4.15 1.57 18.45
CA TRP A 17 5.29 1.85 17.59
C TRP A 17 4.74 2.35 16.25
N GLU A 18 5.03 3.59 15.89
CA GLU A 18 4.69 4.13 14.57
C GLU A 18 5.30 3.21 13.50
N SER A 19 4.44 2.57 12.72
CA SER A 19 4.84 1.81 11.54
C SER A 19 5.56 2.77 10.59
N ARG A 20 6.77 2.39 10.13
CA ARG A 20 7.42 3.17 9.07
C ARG A 20 6.59 3.05 7.81
N ARG A 21 6.39 4.17 7.13
CA ARG A 21 5.64 4.22 5.88
C ARG A 21 6.57 4.49 4.70
N TYR A 22 6.45 3.64 3.69
CA TYR A 22 7.08 3.75 2.39
C TYR A 22 6.01 4.00 1.34
N SER A 23 6.41 4.40 0.13
CA SER A 23 5.49 4.54 -0.99
C SER A 23 6.15 4.14 -2.29
N VAL A 24 5.35 3.58 -3.19
CA VAL A 24 5.74 3.30 -4.57
C VAL A 24 4.56 3.59 -5.48
N MET A 25 4.82 4.04 -6.71
CA MET A 25 3.77 4.10 -7.71
C MET A 25 3.40 2.67 -8.10
N GLU A 26 2.13 2.41 -8.32
CA GLU A 26 1.75 1.20 -9.02
C GLU A 26 2.38 1.14 -10.41
N GLU A 27 2.29 -0.02 -11.04
CA GLU A 27 2.88 -0.29 -12.34
C GLU A 27 4.42 -0.08 -12.41
N THR A 28 5.09 0.11 -11.27
CA THR A 28 6.54 0.20 -11.19
C THR A 28 7.17 -1.15 -11.51
N GLU A 29 8.19 -1.16 -12.37
CA GLU A 29 8.86 -2.37 -12.83
C GLU A 29 9.43 -3.22 -11.68
N SER A 30 9.33 -4.54 -11.84
CA SER A 30 9.98 -5.51 -10.95
C SER A 30 11.51 -5.29 -10.92
N GLY A 31 12.11 -5.44 -9.75
CA GLY A 31 13.52 -5.13 -9.49
C GLY A 31 13.78 -3.66 -9.11
N SER A 32 12.77 -2.80 -9.13
CA SER A 32 12.92 -1.40 -8.72
C SER A 32 13.14 -1.26 -7.22
N SER A 33 14.00 -0.31 -6.85
CA SER A 33 14.28 0.05 -5.46
C SER A 33 13.18 0.95 -4.89
N VAL A 34 12.63 0.56 -3.73
CA VAL A 34 11.60 1.30 -2.99
C VAL A 34 12.23 2.19 -1.92
N ALA A 35 13.17 1.64 -1.15
CA ALA A 35 13.80 2.33 -0.02
C ALA A 35 15.10 1.64 0.44
N ASN A 36 15.93 2.36 1.19
CA ASN A 36 17.14 1.79 1.80
C ASN A 36 16.88 1.34 3.25
N LEU A 37 16.54 0.06 3.43
CA LEU A 37 16.23 -0.51 4.74
C LEU A 37 17.44 -0.55 5.69
N ALA A 38 18.65 -0.73 5.16
CA ALA A 38 19.87 -0.69 5.99
C ALA A 38 20.00 0.67 6.71
N LYS A 39 19.91 1.75 5.93
CA LYS A 39 19.96 3.12 6.45
C LYS A 39 18.81 3.40 7.41
N ASP A 40 17.61 2.97 7.06
CA ASP A 40 16.43 3.20 7.88
C ASP A 40 16.47 2.48 9.21
N LEU A 41 16.91 1.22 9.23
CA LEU A 41 17.07 0.44 10.47
C LEU A 41 18.31 0.84 11.25
N GLY A 42 19.19 1.66 10.68
CA GLY A 42 20.48 2.03 11.28
C GLY A 42 21.46 0.87 11.36
N LEU A 43 21.31 -0.13 10.47
CA LEU A 43 22.11 -1.35 10.44
C LEU A 43 23.03 -1.36 9.22
N GLY A 44 24.23 -1.89 9.37
CA GLY A 44 25.11 -2.13 8.23
C GLY A 44 24.57 -3.24 7.33
N VAL A 45 24.83 -3.18 6.03
CA VAL A 45 24.43 -4.23 5.07
C VAL A 45 24.95 -5.62 5.47
N GLY A 46 26.22 -5.71 5.88
CA GLY A 46 26.80 -6.95 6.40
C GLY A 46 26.14 -7.43 7.69
N GLU A 47 25.64 -6.52 8.53
CA GLU A 47 24.88 -6.89 9.73
C GLU A 47 23.52 -7.46 9.35
N LEU A 48 22.79 -6.85 8.41
CA LEU A 48 21.52 -7.40 7.91
C LEU A 48 21.68 -8.84 7.42
N ALA A 49 22.72 -9.09 6.62
CA ALA A 49 23.06 -10.44 6.14
C ALA A 49 23.40 -11.39 7.30
N ALA A 50 24.28 -10.99 8.22
CA ALA A 50 24.70 -11.80 9.36
C ALA A 50 23.54 -12.15 10.30
N ARG A 51 22.59 -11.21 10.46
CA ARG A 51 21.38 -11.39 11.28
C ARG A 51 20.26 -12.13 10.54
N GLY A 52 20.45 -12.48 9.26
CA GLY A 52 19.46 -13.19 8.45
C GLY A 52 18.20 -12.38 8.23
N ALA A 53 18.35 -11.09 7.94
CA ALA A 53 17.26 -10.17 7.67
C ALA A 53 16.39 -10.65 6.50
N ARG A 54 15.07 -10.58 6.66
CA ARG A 54 14.11 -10.88 5.59
C ARG A 54 12.86 -10.02 5.70
N VAL A 55 12.25 -9.74 4.56
CA VAL A 55 10.95 -9.07 4.48
C VAL A 55 9.85 -10.13 4.37
N VAL A 56 8.74 -9.92 5.05
CA VAL A 56 7.54 -10.78 5.00
C VAL A 56 6.30 -9.89 4.94
N SER A 57 5.53 -10.03 3.87
CA SER A 57 4.22 -9.38 3.71
C SER A 57 3.14 -10.11 4.51
N GLU A 58 2.11 -9.40 4.97
CA GLU A 58 1.01 -10.00 5.76
C GLU A 58 0.20 -11.05 4.99
N ASP A 59 0.01 -10.86 3.68
CA ASP A 59 -0.68 -11.80 2.81
C ASP A 59 0.18 -13.03 2.43
N ASN A 60 1.41 -13.12 2.97
CA ASN A 60 2.43 -14.12 2.66
C ASN A 60 2.83 -14.20 1.18
N LYS A 61 2.48 -13.21 0.36
CA LYS A 61 2.97 -13.11 -1.02
C LYS A 61 4.30 -12.35 -1.05
N PRO A 62 5.25 -12.75 -1.92
CA PRO A 62 6.57 -12.14 -1.97
C PRO A 62 6.57 -10.86 -2.82
N HIS A 63 5.70 -9.88 -2.55
CA HIS A 63 5.65 -8.60 -3.27
C HIS A 63 6.95 -7.80 -3.14
N LEU A 64 7.60 -7.94 -1.98
CA LEU A 64 8.77 -7.18 -1.57
C LEU A 64 9.91 -8.13 -1.19
N GLN A 65 11.13 -7.73 -1.55
CA GLN A 65 12.35 -8.44 -1.20
C GLN A 65 13.38 -7.48 -0.60
N LEU A 66 14.20 -7.96 0.33
CA LEU A 66 15.39 -7.25 0.79
C LEU A 66 16.61 -7.76 0.02
N ASP A 67 17.29 -6.87 -0.68
CA ASP A 67 18.62 -7.16 -1.20
C ASP A 67 19.66 -7.01 -0.08
N LEU A 68 20.28 -8.13 0.28
CA LEU A 68 21.29 -8.21 1.34
C LEU A 68 22.67 -7.71 0.90
N GLN A 69 22.89 -7.41 -0.37
CA GLN A 69 24.14 -6.83 -0.89
C GLN A 69 24.13 -5.30 -0.85
N THR A 70 22.96 -4.70 -1.02
CA THR A 70 22.77 -3.24 -1.06
C THR A 70 22.05 -2.69 0.17
N GLY A 71 21.26 -3.53 0.85
CA GLY A 71 20.38 -3.13 1.93
C GLY A 71 19.07 -2.48 1.46
N GLU A 72 18.74 -2.63 0.17
CA GLU A 72 17.56 -2.03 -0.44
C GLU A 72 16.33 -2.93 -0.37
N LEU A 73 15.16 -2.31 -0.16
CA LEU A 73 13.86 -2.91 -0.36
C LEU A 73 13.53 -2.83 -1.85
N ILE A 74 13.28 -3.98 -2.45
CA ILE A 74 13.09 -4.14 -3.89
C ILE A 74 11.68 -4.70 -4.14
N LEU A 75 11.03 -4.21 -5.20
CA LEU A 75 9.82 -4.83 -5.74
C LEU A 75 10.15 -6.13 -6.44
N ASN A 76 9.47 -7.21 -6.09
CA ASN A 76 9.65 -8.51 -6.74
C ASN A 76 8.65 -8.70 -7.90
N GLU A 77 7.54 -7.97 -7.89
CA GLU A 77 6.55 -7.94 -8.95
C GLU A 77 6.03 -6.52 -9.18
N LYS A 78 5.43 -6.32 -10.35
CA LYS A 78 4.67 -5.11 -10.66
C LYS A 78 3.39 -5.13 -9.84
N LEU A 79 3.09 -4.05 -9.13
CA LEU A 79 1.89 -3.94 -8.32
C LEU A 79 0.80 -3.25 -9.12
N ASP A 80 -0.39 -3.87 -9.18
CA ASP A 80 -1.63 -3.33 -9.74
C ASP A 80 -2.54 -2.94 -8.55
N ARG A 81 -2.82 -1.64 -8.39
CA ARG A 81 -3.56 -1.12 -7.24
C ARG A 81 -5.03 -1.50 -7.32
N GLU A 82 -5.61 -1.52 -8.52
CA GLU A 82 -7.00 -1.90 -8.77
C GLU A 82 -7.23 -3.37 -8.39
N GLU A 83 -6.30 -4.28 -8.68
CA GLU A 83 -6.38 -5.69 -8.28
C GLU A 83 -6.22 -5.85 -6.75
N MET A 84 -5.29 -5.11 -6.14
CA MET A 84 -4.95 -5.27 -4.72
C MET A 84 -5.99 -4.65 -3.78
N CYS A 85 -6.46 -3.45 -4.10
CA CYS A 85 -7.25 -2.60 -3.20
C CYS A 85 -8.62 -2.22 -3.78
N GLY A 86 -8.85 -2.42 -5.09
CA GLY A 86 -10.05 -1.97 -5.78
C GLY A 86 -10.31 -0.49 -5.54
N PRO A 87 -11.53 -0.07 -5.14
CA PRO A 87 -11.85 1.34 -4.91
C PRO A 87 -11.31 1.90 -3.58
N THR A 88 -10.52 1.11 -2.82
CA THR A 88 -10.05 1.53 -1.49
C THR A 88 -8.86 2.48 -1.60
N ASP A 89 -9.02 3.70 -1.09
CA ASP A 89 -7.95 4.70 -0.94
C ASP A 89 -7.85 5.17 0.52
N PRO A 90 -6.66 5.14 1.16
CA PRO A 90 -5.36 4.74 0.60
C PRO A 90 -5.19 3.22 0.44
N CYS A 91 -4.49 2.81 -0.62
CA CYS A 91 -4.08 1.41 -0.82
C CYS A 91 -2.80 1.10 -0.01
N VAL A 92 -2.95 0.37 1.10
CA VAL A 92 -1.86 0.12 2.06
C VAL A 92 -1.60 -1.39 2.20
N MET A 93 -0.37 -1.79 1.91
CA MET A 93 0.14 -3.12 2.19
C MET A 93 1.03 -3.11 3.44
N HIS A 94 0.80 -4.05 4.36
CA HIS A 94 1.61 -4.18 5.58
C HIS A 94 2.67 -5.26 5.41
N PHE A 95 3.88 -4.98 5.90
CA PHE A 95 4.99 -5.93 5.89
C PHE A 95 5.85 -5.82 7.15
N GLN A 96 6.67 -6.83 7.37
CA GLN A 96 7.57 -6.92 8.50
C GLN A 96 9.00 -7.21 8.05
N VAL A 97 9.98 -6.55 8.66
CA VAL A 97 11.39 -6.92 8.56
C VAL A 97 11.76 -7.75 9.78
N LEU A 98 12.15 -9.00 9.54
CA LEU A 98 12.53 -9.96 10.57
C LEU A 98 14.04 -10.13 10.61
N LEU A 99 14.65 -9.92 11.78
CA LEU A 99 16.05 -10.23 12.08
C LEU A 99 16.07 -11.46 12.98
N LYS A 100 16.92 -12.46 12.71
CA LYS A 100 16.94 -13.74 13.45
C LYS A 100 17.86 -13.74 14.66
N LYS A 101 19.00 -13.06 14.62
CA LYS A 101 20.08 -13.19 15.62
C LYS A 101 20.66 -11.82 16.05
N PRO A 102 20.26 -11.23 17.19
CA PRO A 102 19.09 -11.58 18.00
C PRO A 102 17.79 -11.28 17.25
N LEU A 103 16.69 -11.88 17.73
CA LEU A 103 15.37 -11.69 17.16
C LEU A 103 14.97 -10.21 17.20
N GLY A 104 14.57 -9.66 16.05
CA GLY A 104 14.04 -8.32 15.92
C GLY A 104 12.93 -8.29 14.88
N VAL A 105 11.90 -7.48 15.13
CA VAL A 105 10.75 -7.34 14.23
C VAL A 105 10.46 -5.85 14.07
N PHE A 106 10.45 -5.39 12.83
CA PHE A 106 10.09 -4.02 12.46
C PHE A 106 8.86 -4.08 11.58
N ARG A 107 7.78 -3.39 11.99
CA ARG A 107 6.55 -3.30 11.20
C ARG A 107 6.61 -2.06 10.32
N ALA A 108 6.17 -2.21 9.09
CA ALA A 108 6.15 -1.15 8.11
C ALA A 108 4.94 -1.28 7.16
N GLU A 109 4.63 -0.17 6.52
CA GLU A 109 3.55 0.00 5.55
C GLU A 109 4.16 0.41 4.21
N LEU A 110 3.65 -0.16 3.13
CA LEU A 110 3.86 0.31 1.77
C LEU A 110 2.55 0.91 1.26
N LEU A 111 2.60 2.20 0.93
CA LEU A 111 1.52 2.90 0.25
C LEU A 111 1.70 2.75 -1.26
N VAL A 112 0.80 2.02 -1.90
CA VAL A 112 0.77 1.89 -3.37
C VAL A 112 0.00 3.11 -3.89
N ARG A 113 0.68 3.93 -4.69
CA ARG A 113 0.14 5.17 -5.24
C ARG A 113 -0.45 4.93 -6.61
N ASP A 114 -1.68 5.39 -6.76
CA ASP A 114 -2.44 5.39 -8.00
C ASP A 114 -1.71 6.12 -9.13
N ILE A 115 -1.75 5.56 -10.34
CA ILE A 115 -1.47 6.26 -11.59
C ILE A 115 -2.73 6.26 -12.45
N ASN A 116 -2.91 7.28 -13.29
CA ASN A 116 -4.02 7.30 -14.22
C ASN A 116 -3.74 6.40 -15.44
N ASP A 117 -3.83 5.08 -15.28
CA ASP A 117 -3.68 4.10 -16.36
C ASP A 117 -5.01 3.47 -16.82
N HIS A 118 -6.12 3.74 -16.12
CA HIS A 118 -7.45 3.45 -16.61
C HIS A 118 -8.09 4.68 -17.26
N SER A 119 -9.20 4.43 -17.95
CA SER A 119 -10.02 5.47 -18.56
C SER A 119 -11.48 5.17 -18.24
N PRO A 120 -12.35 6.19 -18.09
CA PRO A 120 -13.74 5.95 -17.78
C PRO A 120 -14.44 5.11 -18.84
N GLU A 121 -15.01 3.98 -18.43
CA GLU A 121 -15.74 3.06 -19.32
C GLU A 121 -17.23 3.01 -19.00
N PHE A 122 -18.06 3.05 -20.04
CA PHE A 122 -19.50 2.78 -19.87
C PHE A 122 -19.75 1.27 -19.81
N PRO A 123 -20.67 0.81 -18.94
CA PRO A 123 -21.04 -0.61 -18.89
C PRO A 123 -21.62 -1.13 -20.22
N GLU A 124 -22.20 -0.24 -21.02
CA GLU A 124 -22.78 -0.55 -22.32
C GLU A 124 -22.19 0.39 -23.38
N ARG A 125 -21.70 -0.18 -24.48
CA ARG A 125 -21.13 0.58 -25.61
C ARG A 125 -22.18 1.43 -26.33
N GLU A 126 -23.42 0.94 -26.37
CA GLU A 126 -24.55 1.63 -26.96
C GLU A 126 -25.73 1.61 -25.99
N MET A 127 -26.42 2.74 -25.86
CA MET A 127 -27.59 2.88 -25.01
C MET A 127 -28.78 3.35 -25.83
N THR A 128 -29.87 2.60 -25.77
CA THR A 128 -31.15 3.00 -26.36
C THR A 128 -32.08 3.54 -25.29
N LEU A 129 -32.47 4.81 -25.41
CA LEU A 129 -33.50 5.42 -24.58
C LEU A 129 -34.82 5.45 -25.35
N LYS A 130 -35.90 5.04 -24.69
CA LYS A 130 -37.26 5.16 -25.22
C LYS A 130 -37.97 6.29 -24.50
N ILE A 131 -38.21 7.37 -25.22
CA ILE A 131 -38.84 8.59 -24.69
C ILE A 131 -40.22 8.73 -25.29
N LEU A 132 -41.22 9.01 -24.45
CA LEU A 132 -42.59 9.26 -24.92
C LEU A 132 -42.64 10.61 -25.64
N GLU A 133 -43.29 10.68 -26.80
CA GLU A 133 -43.44 11.93 -27.54
C GLU A 133 -44.16 13.03 -26.74
N ALA A 134 -45.05 12.64 -25.83
CA ALA A 134 -45.80 13.53 -24.95
C ALA A 134 -45.00 13.98 -23.72
N SER A 135 -43.69 13.72 -23.67
CA SER A 135 -42.84 14.11 -22.53
C SER A 135 -42.82 15.65 -22.38
N PRO A 136 -43.14 16.19 -21.18
CA PRO A 136 -43.10 17.63 -20.95
C PRO A 136 -41.71 18.24 -21.15
N LEU A 137 -41.67 19.53 -21.49
CA LEU A 137 -40.42 20.29 -21.53
C LEU A 137 -39.74 20.30 -20.15
N GLY A 138 -38.43 20.11 -20.15
CA GLY A 138 -37.64 20.01 -18.91
C GLY A 138 -37.61 18.63 -18.26
N THR A 139 -38.24 17.61 -18.87
CA THR A 139 -38.10 16.22 -18.41
C THR A 139 -36.65 15.76 -18.52
N MET A 140 -36.10 15.23 -17.42
CA MET A 140 -34.72 14.71 -17.34
C MET A 140 -34.71 13.19 -17.52
N PHE A 141 -33.80 12.69 -18.34
CA PHE A 141 -33.62 11.25 -18.58
C PHE A 141 -32.22 10.83 -18.09
N PRO A 142 -32.11 10.04 -17.03
CA PRO A 142 -30.81 9.65 -16.49
C PRO A 142 -30.08 8.72 -17.46
N LEU A 143 -28.80 9.00 -17.68
CA LEU A 143 -27.89 8.12 -18.38
C LEU A 143 -27.14 7.23 -17.39
N LYS A 144 -26.75 6.03 -17.82
CA LYS A 144 -25.73 5.25 -17.11
C LYS A 144 -24.43 6.04 -17.10
N LYS A 145 -23.76 6.04 -15.95
CA LYS A 145 -22.47 6.70 -15.76
C LYS A 145 -21.35 5.80 -16.27
N ALA A 146 -20.28 6.42 -16.75
CA ALA A 146 -19.02 5.72 -16.90
C ALA A 146 -18.45 5.38 -15.51
N GLN A 147 -17.64 4.34 -15.46
CA GLN A 147 -16.92 3.87 -14.29
C GLN A 147 -15.44 4.00 -14.58
N ASP A 148 -14.70 4.60 -13.66
CA ASP A 148 -13.26 4.69 -13.69
C ASP A 148 -12.72 3.90 -12.49
N LEU A 149 -11.67 3.12 -12.71
CA LEU A 149 -11.09 2.26 -11.66
C LEU A 149 -10.03 3.00 -10.84
N ASP A 150 -9.39 4.01 -11.43
CA ASP A 150 -8.44 4.90 -10.79
C ASP A 150 -9.12 5.67 -9.63
N VAL A 151 -8.36 5.99 -8.59
CA VAL A 151 -8.85 6.73 -7.41
C VAL A 151 -8.15 8.07 -7.24
N GLY A 152 -8.94 9.12 -7.00
CA GLY A 152 -8.41 10.46 -6.79
C GLY A 152 -9.47 11.53 -6.98
N THR A 153 -9.03 12.80 -6.86
CA THR A 153 -9.82 14.00 -7.17
C THR A 153 -9.07 14.89 -8.12
#